data_AF-A0A9N9DWG3-F1
#
_entry.id   AF-A0A9N9DWG3-F1
#
_cell.length_a   1.000
_cell.length_b   1.000
_cell.length_c   1.000
_cell.angle_alpha   90.00
_cell.angle_beta   90.00
_cell.angle_gamma   90.00
#
_symmetry.space_group_name_H-M   'P 1'
#
loop_
_entity.id
_entity.type
_entity.pdbx_description
1 polymer ?
#
loop_
_entity_poly.entity_id
_entity_poly.type
_entity_poly.pdbx_seq_one_letter_code
_entity_poly.pdbx_strand_id
1 'polypeptide(L)'
;ANEEDKTPNVNTDIDSVIINELETLEKIAEMKKGLKVGLELKHVISLYELGEDRVADILIDCVDSKYKCEIPVEIHDELMNACEFEDTNGKLGKIPAEAFAKALKRFALRVLSVKPVDENLQLNLYLGQMNFWSDVSEEIVDEYFPENLLVAHSHSAYCVIKLKMDKIRSKQQFMASSNKRPILKSPTTIRAKKAQKQKFGRA
;
A
#
# COMPACT_ATOMS: atom_id res chain seq x y z
N ALA A 1 14.88 46.76 -0.31
CA ALA A 1 15.99 46.07 -0.99
C ALA A 1 16.87 45.50 0.12
N ASN A 2 16.91 44.20 0.42
CA ASN A 2 16.55 43.03 -0.37
C ASN A 2 16.03 41.92 0.56
N GLU A 3 14.97 41.25 0.13
CA GLU A 3 14.60 39.91 0.59
C GLU A 3 15.65 38.93 0.05
N GLU A 4 16.33 38.19 0.92
CA GLU A 4 17.12 37.03 0.52
C GLU A 4 16.20 35.81 0.45
N ASP A 5 15.98 35.40 -0.79
CA ASP A 5 15.30 34.21 -1.25
C ASP A 5 15.94 32.93 -0.68
N LYS A 6 15.18 32.18 0.12
CA LYS A 6 15.61 30.92 0.71
C LYS A 6 15.05 29.77 -0.13
N THR A 7 15.68 29.53 -1.28
CA THR A 7 15.38 28.35 -2.11
C THR A 7 15.79 27.08 -1.34
N PRO A 8 14.94 26.04 -1.25
CA PRO A 8 15.32 24.76 -0.66
C PRO A 8 16.43 24.12 -1.49
N ASN A 9 17.51 23.69 -0.83
CA ASN A 9 18.63 23.04 -1.48
C ASN A 9 18.20 21.63 -1.94
N VAL A 10 17.78 21.51 -3.20
CA VAL A 10 17.32 20.27 -3.85
C VAL A 10 18.38 19.17 -3.83
N ASN A 11 19.67 19.53 -3.77
CA ASN A 11 20.78 18.57 -3.77
C ASN A 11 20.83 17.73 -2.48
N THR A 12 20.53 18.35 -1.32
CA THR A 12 20.52 17.63 -0.03
C THR A 12 19.43 16.56 0.04
N ASP A 13 18.34 16.72 -0.71
CA ASP A 13 17.22 15.77 -0.70
C ASP A 13 17.55 14.54 -1.56
N ILE A 14 18.14 14.76 -2.74
CA ILE A 14 18.62 13.69 -3.63
C ILE A 14 19.75 12.89 -2.96
N ASP A 15 20.69 13.58 -2.31
CA ASP A 15 21.78 12.94 -1.57
C ASP A 15 21.23 12.07 -0.43
N SER A 16 20.18 12.53 0.26
CA SER A 16 19.56 11.75 1.34
C SER A 16 18.85 10.48 0.84
N VAL A 17 18.23 10.55 -0.34
CA VAL A 17 17.60 9.39 -1.00
C VAL A 17 18.65 8.39 -1.46
N ILE A 18 19.73 8.88 -2.10
CA ILE A 18 20.85 8.04 -2.55
C ILE A 18 21.52 7.35 -1.36
N ILE A 19 21.76 8.07 -0.26
CA ILE A 19 22.34 7.50 0.97
C ILE A 19 21.43 6.40 1.54
N ASN A 20 20.12 6.63 1.63
CA ASN A 20 19.18 5.61 2.11
C ASN A 20 19.15 4.37 1.20
N GLU A 21 19.20 4.55 -0.12
CA GLU A 21 19.20 3.44 -1.07
C GLU A 21 20.50 2.63 -0.97
N LEU A 22 21.65 3.31 -0.82
CA LEU A 22 22.95 2.68 -0.60
C LEU A 22 23.02 1.90 0.72
N GLU A 23 22.51 2.47 1.82
CA GLU A 23 22.38 1.76 3.09
C GLU A 23 21.48 0.51 2.98
N THR A 24 20.42 0.61 2.17
CA THR A 24 19.51 -0.51 1.93
C THR A 24 20.20 -1.62 1.15
N LEU A 25 20.99 -1.27 0.13
CA LEU A 25 21.81 -2.21 -0.64
C LEU A 25 22.91 -2.86 0.21
N GLU A 26 23.55 -2.12 1.12
CA GLU A 26 24.55 -2.64 2.04
C GLU A 26 23.94 -3.63 3.03
N LYS A 27 22.76 -3.31 3.60
CA LYS A 27 21.99 -4.22 4.45
C LYS A 27 21.62 -5.50 3.70
N ILE A 28 21.27 -5.43 2.41
CA ILE A 28 21.03 -6.60 1.56
C ILE A 28 22.33 -7.43 1.37
N ALA A 29 23.48 -6.78 1.19
CA ALA A 29 24.77 -7.47 1.07
C ALA A 29 25.21 -8.14 2.39
N GLU A 30 24.91 -7.54 3.54
CA GLU A 30 25.11 -8.15 4.86
C GLU A 30 24.15 -9.32 5.12
N MET A 31 22.87 -9.19 4.75
CA MET A 31 21.93 -10.32 4.76
C MET A 31 22.50 -11.49 3.94
N LYS A 32 23.08 -11.21 2.76
CA LYS A 32 23.71 -12.21 1.89
C LYS A 32 24.92 -12.90 2.54
N LYS A 33 25.72 -12.21 3.36
CA LYS A 33 26.80 -12.80 4.17
C LYS A 33 26.27 -13.66 5.33
N GLY A 34 25.10 -13.31 5.89
CA GLY A 34 24.42 -14.08 6.93
C GLY A 34 23.62 -15.28 6.39
N LEU A 35 23.25 -15.27 5.11
CA LEU A 35 22.51 -16.34 4.42
C LEU A 35 23.42 -17.56 4.14
N LYS A 36 23.80 -18.31 5.18
CA LYS A 36 24.20 -19.74 5.10
C LYS A 36 22.97 -20.63 4.83
N VAL A 37 22.10 -20.24 3.91
CA VAL A 37 20.80 -20.89 3.68
C VAL A 37 20.76 -21.42 2.25
N GLY A 38 20.21 -22.62 2.07
CA GLY A 38 20.02 -23.22 0.76
C GLY A 38 19.16 -22.32 -0.13
N LEU A 39 19.81 -21.53 -0.99
CA LEU A 39 19.12 -20.66 -1.94
C LEU A 39 18.46 -21.53 -3.01
N GLU A 40 17.17 -21.74 -2.86
CA GLU A 40 16.29 -22.28 -3.91
C GLU A 40 15.81 -21.19 -4.88
N LEU A 41 15.35 -21.61 -6.06
CA LEU A 41 14.82 -20.72 -7.10
C LEU A 41 13.71 -19.78 -6.59
N LYS A 42 12.86 -20.24 -5.66
CA LYS A 42 11.82 -19.41 -5.03
C LYS A 42 12.36 -18.15 -4.38
N HIS A 43 13.56 -18.20 -3.79
CA HIS A 43 14.17 -17.01 -3.17
C HIS A 43 14.68 -16.02 -4.21
N VAL A 44 15.18 -16.51 -5.35
CA VAL A 44 15.58 -15.66 -6.48
C VAL A 44 14.35 -14.97 -7.06
N ILE A 45 13.26 -15.71 -7.27
CA ILE A 45 11.98 -15.17 -7.74
C ILE A 45 11.49 -14.07 -6.78
N SER A 46 11.42 -14.35 -5.48
CA SER A 46 10.99 -13.34 -4.49
C SER A 46 11.88 -12.11 -4.47
N LEU A 47 13.19 -12.25 -4.70
CA LEU A 47 14.10 -11.10 -4.80
C LEU A 47 13.81 -10.25 -6.04
N TYR A 48 13.55 -10.87 -7.19
CA TYR A 48 13.14 -10.14 -8.39
C TYR A 48 11.78 -9.46 -8.21
N GLU A 49 10.81 -10.14 -7.61
CA GLU A 49 9.50 -9.56 -7.32
C GLU A 49 9.61 -8.35 -6.37
N LEU A 50 10.46 -8.44 -5.35
CA LEU A 50 10.70 -7.34 -4.42
C LEU A 50 11.39 -6.16 -5.12
N GLY A 51 12.47 -6.43 -5.88
CA GLY A 51 13.18 -5.40 -6.61
C GLY A 51 12.29 -4.71 -7.64
N GLU A 52 11.49 -5.48 -8.37
CA GLU A 52 10.51 -4.98 -9.32
C GLU A 52 9.47 -4.09 -8.63
N ASP A 53 8.91 -4.51 -7.50
CA ASP A 53 7.90 -3.74 -6.77
C ASP A 53 8.43 -2.38 -6.32
N ARG A 54 9.70 -2.32 -5.88
CA ARG A 54 10.41 -1.09 -5.49
C ARG A 54 10.71 -0.17 -6.67
N VAL A 55 11.23 -0.72 -7.76
CA VAL A 55 11.51 0.08 -8.96
C VAL A 55 10.21 0.63 -9.55
N ALA A 56 9.13 -0.16 -9.53
CA ALA A 56 7.84 0.24 -10.04
C ALA A 56 7.16 1.35 -9.21
N ASP A 57 7.44 1.44 -7.90
CA ASP A 57 6.98 2.56 -7.07
C ASP A 57 7.56 3.91 -7.52
N ILE A 58 8.76 3.91 -8.11
CA ILE A 58 9.42 5.12 -8.62
C ILE A 58 8.94 5.39 -10.05
N LEU A 59 8.96 4.36 -10.91
CA LEU A 59 8.70 4.53 -12.34
C LEU A 59 7.26 4.88 -12.69
N ILE A 60 6.29 4.50 -11.85
CA ILE A 60 4.88 4.80 -12.12
C ILE A 60 4.66 6.31 -12.31
N ASP A 61 5.37 7.16 -11.57
CA ASP A 61 5.26 8.62 -11.70
C ASP A 61 6.08 9.20 -12.88
N CYS A 62 7.01 8.42 -13.45
CA CYS A 62 7.86 8.83 -14.57
C CYS A 62 7.30 8.47 -15.95
N VAL A 63 6.11 7.85 -16.03
CA VAL A 63 5.49 7.52 -17.31
C VAL A 63 5.16 8.77 -18.13
N ASP A 64 5.09 8.61 -19.45
CA ASP A 64 4.72 9.68 -20.37
C ASP A 64 3.37 10.30 -19.99
N SER A 65 3.26 11.63 -20.14
CA SER A 65 2.05 12.42 -19.95
C SER A 65 0.81 11.85 -20.64
N LYS A 66 0.96 11.17 -21.79
CA LYS A 66 -0.17 10.57 -22.52
C LYS A 66 -0.85 9.42 -21.76
N TYR A 67 -0.19 8.84 -20.75
CA TYR A 67 -0.75 7.80 -19.87
C TYR A 67 -1.26 8.35 -18.53
N LYS A 68 -1.34 9.69 -18.41
CA LYS A 68 -1.82 10.43 -17.25
C LYS A 68 -3.12 11.20 -17.56
N CYS A 69 -3.89 10.70 -18.52
CA CYS A 69 -5.16 11.32 -18.89
C CYS A 69 -6.11 11.29 -17.70
N GLU A 70 -6.87 12.36 -17.49
CA GLU A 70 -7.86 12.43 -16.42
C GLU A 70 -8.92 11.34 -16.62
N ILE A 71 -9.43 10.82 -15.50
CA ILE A 71 -10.45 9.77 -15.52
C ILE A 71 -11.84 10.45 -15.51
N PRO A 72 -12.68 10.25 -16.54
CA PRO A 72 -14.09 10.65 -16.53
C PRO A 72 -14.86 10.02 -15.37
N VAL A 73 -15.95 10.65 -14.97
CA VAL A 73 -16.76 10.21 -13.80
C VAL A 73 -17.24 8.77 -13.97
N GLU A 74 -17.63 8.40 -15.19
CA GLU A 74 -18.15 7.07 -15.52
C GLU A 74 -17.07 5.99 -15.30
N ILE A 75 -15.86 6.22 -15.81
CA ILE A 75 -14.72 5.31 -15.67
C ILE A 75 -14.25 5.26 -14.20
N HIS A 76 -14.32 6.39 -13.50
CA HIS A 76 -14.01 6.44 -12.06
C HIS A 76 -14.95 5.51 -11.27
N ASP A 77 -16.25 5.55 -11.56
CA ASP A 77 -17.23 4.74 -10.84
C ASP A 77 -17.09 3.25 -11.18
N GLU A 78 -16.81 2.90 -12.44
CA GLU A 78 -16.42 1.54 -12.83
C GLU A 78 -15.19 1.06 -12.04
N LEU A 79 -14.15 1.89 -11.95
CA LEU A 79 -12.92 1.57 -11.22
C LEU A 79 -13.18 1.36 -9.72
N MET A 80 -14.01 2.21 -9.10
CA MET A 80 -14.38 2.08 -7.70
C MET A 80 -15.25 0.84 -7.44
N ASN A 81 -16.06 0.44 -8.42
CA ASN A 81 -16.88 -0.77 -8.33
C ASN A 81 -16.06 -2.04 -8.53
N ALA A 82 -15.02 -2.01 -9.38
CA ALA A 82 -14.11 -3.12 -9.61
C ALA A 82 -13.22 -3.44 -8.40
N CYS A 83 -12.82 -2.42 -7.64
CA CYS A 83 -11.85 -2.56 -6.56
C CYS A 83 -12.48 -2.92 -5.21
N GLU A 84 -11.89 -3.89 -4.52
CA GLU A 84 -12.12 -4.21 -3.12
C GLU A 84 -11.14 -3.43 -2.24
N PHE A 85 -11.66 -2.46 -1.47
CA PHE A 85 -10.85 -1.64 -0.58
C PHE A 85 -10.93 -2.05 0.90
N GLU A 86 -11.88 -2.91 1.24
CA GLU A 86 -12.06 -3.45 2.58
C GLU A 86 -11.51 -4.88 2.63
N ASP A 87 -10.86 -5.24 3.72
CA ASP A 87 -10.36 -6.60 3.91
C ASP A 87 -11.52 -7.54 4.23
N THR A 88 -12.19 -8.05 3.19
CA THR A 88 -13.27 -9.04 3.36
C THR A 88 -12.82 -10.47 3.07
N ASN A 89 -11.51 -10.71 2.91
CA ASN A 89 -10.95 -11.98 2.43
C ASN A 89 -11.61 -12.46 1.11
N GLY A 90 -11.83 -11.55 0.16
CA GLY A 90 -12.35 -11.90 -1.17
C GLY A 90 -13.83 -12.30 -1.21
N LYS A 91 -14.60 -12.03 -0.15
CA LYS A 91 -16.04 -12.35 -0.10
C LYS A 91 -16.89 -11.49 -1.02
N LEU A 92 -16.40 -10.32 -1.41
CA LEU A 92 -17.09 -9.38 -2.28
C LEU A 92 -16.99 -9.76 -3.77
N GLY A 93 -16.16 -10.75 -4.13
CA GLY A 93 -15.92 -11.14 -5.52
C GLY A 93 -15.14 -10.10 -6.32
N LYS A 94 -14.68 -9.01 -5.73
CA LYS A 94 -14.01 -7.89 -6.41
C LYS A 94 -12.49 -8.06 -6.44
N ILE A 95 -11.82 -7.25 -7.26
CA ILE A 95 -10.36 -7.25 -7.37
C ILE A 95 -9.77 -6.50 -6.16
N PRO A 96 -8.88 -7.11 -5.34
CA PRO A 96 -8.21 -6.41 -4.24
C PRO A 96 -7.50 -5.14 -4.71
N ALA A 97 -7.77 -4.00 -4.07
CA ALA A 97 -7.24 -2.70 -4.47
C ALA A 97 -5.70 -2.67 -4.47
N GLU A 98 -5.05 -3.34 -3.51
CA GLU A 98 -3.59 -3.46 -3.46
C GLU A 98 -3.05 -4.26 -4.66
N ALA A 99 -3.72 -5.36 -5.03
CA ALA A 99 -3.35 -6.15 -6.19
C ALA A 99 -3.53 -5.38 -7.50
N PHE A 100 -4.62 -4.62 -7.62
CA PHE A 100 -4.86 -3.74 -8.78
C PHE A 100 -3.77 -2.67 -8.89
N ALA A 101 -3.48 -1.97 -7.80
CA ALA A 101 -2.42 -0.96 -7.78
C ALA A 101 -1.06 -1.56 -8.16
N LYS A 102 -0.75 -2.77 -7.66
CA LYS A 102 0.48 -3.49 -8.03
C LYS A 102 0.51 -3.88 -9.50
N ALA A 103 -0.61 -4.36 -10.06
CA ALA A 103 -0.72 -4.69 -11.48
C ALA A 103 -0.44 -3.46 -12.36
N LEU A 104 -0.99 -2.29 -12.01
CA LEU A 104 -0.74 -1.02 -12.71
C LEU A 104 0.73 -0.59 -12.65
N LYS A 105 1.35 -0.67 -11.46
CA LYS A 105 2.79 -0.41 -11.29
C LYS A 105 3.64 -1.31 -12.20
N ARG A 106 3.34 -2.61 -12.19
CA ARG A 106 4.05 -3.59 -13.04
C ARG A 106 3.82 -3.33 -14.53
N PHE A 107 2.61 -2.94 -14.92
CA PHE A 107 2.31 -2.57 -16.30
C PHE A 107 3.13 -1.35 -16.76
N ALA A 108 3.22 -0.32 -15.91
CA ALA A 108 4.07 0.84 -16.19
C ALA A 108 5.55 0.46 -16.37
N LEU A 109 6.10 -0.35 -15.46
CA LEU A 109 7.49 -0.80 -15.54
C LEU A 109 7.76 -1.74 -16.72
N ARG A 110 6.95 -2.79 -16.91
CA ARG A 110 7.23 -3.85 -17.89
C ARG A 110 6.80 -3.51 -19.31
N VAL A 111 5.79 -2.64 -19.48
CA VAL A 111 5.21 -2.34 -20.80
C VAL A 111 5.51 -0.90 -21.19
N LEU A 112 5.03 0.08 -20.41
CA LEU A 112 5.11 1.49 -20.79
C LEU A 112 6.55 2.01 -20.82
N SER A 113 7.42 1.49 -19.96
CA SER A 113 8.85 1.88 -19.91
C SER A 113 9.70 1.23 -21.00
N VAL A 114 9.20 0.18 -21.66
CA VAL A 114 9.97 -0.59 -22.66
C VAL A 114 9.69 -0.11 -24.08
N LYS A 115 8.42 0.15 -24.40
CA LYS A 115 8.00 0.59 -25.73
C LYS A 115 6.76 1.47 -25.68
N PRO A 116 6.58 2.38 -26.65
CA PRO A 116 5.34 3.13 -26.77
C PRO A 116 4.17 2.18 -27.05
N VAL A 117 3.07 2.41 -26.35
CA VAL A 117 1.78 1.74 -26.51
C VAL A 117 0.76 2.78 -26.99
N ASP A 118 -0.21 2.36 -27.79
CA ASP A 118 -1.35 3.19 -28.16
C ASP A 118 -2.23 3.43 -26.92
N GLU A 119 -2.34 4.69 -26.53
CA GLU A 119 -3.09 5.14 -25.36
C GLU A 119 -4.60 4.90 -25.47
N ASN A 120 -5.14 4.70 -26.68
CA ASN A 120 -6.57 4.50 -26.92
C ASN A 120 -7.02 3.03 -26.79
N LEU A 121 -6.08 2.11 -26.57
CA LEU A 121 -6.41 0.70 -26.35
C LEU A 121 -6.97 0.47 -24.96
N GLN A 122 -7.85 -0.53 -24.85
CA GLN A 122 -8.36 -0.98 -23.55
C GLN A 122 -7.23 -1.60 -22.72
N LEU A 123 -7.17 -1.24 -21.45
CA LEU A 123 -6.14 -1.70 -20.53
C LEU A 123 -6.29 -3.20 -20.20
N ASN A 124 -7.49 -3.76 -20.31
CA ASN A 124 -7.77 -5.19 -20.12
C ASN A 124 -7.00 -6.09 -21.10
N LEU A 125 -6.70 -5.62 -22.32
CA LEU A 125 -5.91 -6.34 -23.32
C LEU A 125 -4.49 -6.65 -22.80
N TYR A 126 -4.01 -5.85 -21.87
CA TYR A 126 -2.70 -6.02 -21.26
C TYR A 126 -2.80 -6.68 -19.89
N LEU A 127 -3.67 -6.16 -19.02
CA LEU A 127 -3.78 -6.64 -17.65
C LEU A 127 -4.49 -7.99 -17.54
N GLY A 128 -5.37 -8.37 -18.46
CA GLY A 128 -6.10 -9.65 -18.42
C GLY A 128 -5.27 -10.88 -18.83
N GLN A 129 -4.21 -10.70 -19.64
CA GLN A 129 -3.49 -11.83 -20.25
C GLN A 129 -2.07 -12.07 -19.72
N MET A 130 -1.64 -11.30 -18.72
CA MET A 130 -0.25 -11.29 -18.28
C MET A 130 -0.12 -11.56 -16.77
N ASN A 131 1.04 -12.08 -16.37
CA ASN A 131 1.48 -12.34 -14.98
C ASN A 131 1.67 -11.04 -14.15
N PHE A 132 0.69 -10.14 -14.19
CA PHE A 132 0.61 -8.93 -13.38
C PHE A 132 -0.08 -9.19 -12.05
N TRP A 133 -1.00 -10.16 -12.02
CA TRP A 133 -1.72 -10.58 -10.84
C TRP A 133 -0.96 -11.72 -10.15
N SER A 134 -0.55 -11.50 -8.91
CA SER A 134 0.10 -12.55 -8.10
C SER A 134 -0.91 -13.38 -7.31
N ASP A 135 -1.96 -12.71 -6.80
CA ASP A 135 -2.88 -13.28 -5.80
C ASP A 135 -4.36 -13.13 -6.19
N VAL A 136 -4.64 -12.85 -7.47
CA VAL A 136 -6.00 -12.68 -8.02
C VAL A 136 -6.17 -13.67 -9.17
N SER A 137 -7.27 -14.42 -9.17
CA SER A 137 -7.54 -15.39 -10.23
C SER A 137 -7.99 -14.69 -11.51
N GLU A 138 -7.73 -15.33 -12.66
CA GLU A 138 -8.10 -14.79 -13.98
C GLU A 138 -9.62 -14.56 -14.07
N GLU A 139 -10.43 -15.43 -13.46
CA GLU A 139 -11.89 -15.28 -13.48
C GLU A 139 -12.38 -14.01 -12.77
N ILE A 140 -11.75 -13.64 -11.64
CA ILE A 140 -12.09 -12.39 -10.92
C ILE A 140 -11.67 -11.18 -11.75
N VAL A 141 -10.51 -11.26 -12.42
CA VAL A 141 -10.07 -10.19 -13.30
C VAL A 141 -11.04 -10.04 -14.47
N ASP A 142 -11.36 -11.12 -15.18
CA ASP A 142 -12.25 -11.09 -16.33
C ASP A 142 -13.67 -10.60 -15.99
N GLU A 143 -14.20 -10.95 -14.81
CA GLU A 143 -15.56 -10.58 -14.41
C GLU A 143 -15.66 -9.13 -13.91
N TYR A 144 -14.64 -8.60 -13.23
CA TYR A 144 -14.73 -7.30 -12.54
C TYR A 144 -13.86 -6.19 -13.12
N PHE A 145 -13.02 -6.47 -14.12
CA PHE A 145 -12.14 -5.44 -14.68
C PHE A 145 -12.96 -4.35 -15.41
N PRO A 146 -12.66 -3.05 -15.21
CA PRO A 146 -13.40 -1.96 -15.83
C PRO A 146 -13.17 -1.92 -17.36
N GLU A 147 -14.23 -2.14 -18.14
CA GLU A 147 -14.18 -2.27 -19.60
C GLU A 147 -13.76 -0.99 -20.32
N ASN A 148 -14.14 0.18 -19.77
CA ASN A 148 -13.86 1.47 -20.40
C ASN A 148 -12.49 2.05 -20.00
N LEU A 149 -11.72 1.34 -19.17
CA LEU A 149 -10.42 1.80 -18.73
C LEU A 149 -9.38 1.62 -19.85
N LEU A 150 -8.98 2.74 -20.46
CA LEU A 150 -7.93 2.78 -21.49
C LEU A 150 -6.51 2.86 -20.92
N VAL A 151 -5.52 2.55 -21.77
CA VAL A 151 -4.09 2.71 -21.47
C VAL A 151 -3.75 4.17 -21.12
N ALA A 152 -4.43 5.15 -21.72
CA ALA A 152 -4.32 6.58 -21.39
C ALA A 152 -4.56 6.90 -19.90
N HIS A 153 -5.36 6.08 -19.21
CA HIS A 153 -5.76 6.30 -17.82
C HIS A 153 -4.88 5.56 -16.80
N SER A 154 -3.84 4.84 -17.24
CA SER A 154 -3.08 3.90 -16.40
C SER A 154 -2.52 4.53 -15.12
N HIS A 155 -1.88 5.70 -15.24
CA HIS A 155 -1.31 6.41 -14.08
C HIS A 155 -2.40 6.99 -13.18
N SER A 156 -3.38 7.66 -13.79
CA SER A 156 -4.50 8.26 -13.07
C SER A 156 -5.28 7.21 -12.27
N ALA A 157 -5.47 6.01 -12.82
CA ALA A 157 -6.15 4.91 -12.14
C ALA A 157 -5.38 4.47 -10.89
N TYR A 158 -4.05 4.35 -11.02
CA TYR A 158 -3.18 4.06 -9.87
C TYR A 158 -3.32 5.14 -8.79
N CYS A 159 -3.26 6.43 -9.16
CA CYS A 159 -3.40 7.53 -8.21
C CYS A 159 -4.75 7.51 -7.48
N VAL A 160 -5.85 7.28 -8.21
CA VAL A 160 -7.20 7.20 -7.63
C VAL A 160 -7.31 6.05 -6.63
N ILE A 161 -6.85 4.85 -7.01
CA ILE A 161 -6.87 3.67 -6.12
C ILE A 161 -6.02 3.93 -4.87
N LYS A 162 -4.78 4.40 -5.04
CA LYS A 162 -3.85 4.71 -3.95
C LYS A 162 -4.45 5.73 -2.97
N LEU A 163 -4.98 6.83 -3.50
CA LEU A 163 -5.59 7.87 -2.69
C LEU A 163 -6.82 7.37 -1.91
N LYS A 164 -7.62 6.47 -2.50
CA LYS A 164 -8.74 5.84 -1.80
C LYS A 164 -8.25 4.92 -0.67
N MET A 165 -7.23 4.09 -0.92
CA MET A 165 -6.61 3.22 0.09
C MET A 165 -6.04 4.04 1.26
N ASP A 166 -5.30 5.12 0.97
CA ASP A 166 -4.70 5.99 1.98
C ASP A 166 -5.77 6.68 2.85
N LYS A 167 -6.88 7.12 2.24
CA LYS A 167 -8.03 7.68 2.96
C LYS A 167 -8.65 6.66 3.92
N ILE A 168 -8.79 5.40 3.51
CA ILE A 168 -9.36 4.32 4.35
C ILE A 168 -8.41 4.00 5.50
N ARG A 169 -7.11 3.82 5.21
CA ARG A 169 -6.07 3.55 6.20
C ARG A 169 -6.00 4.66 7.25
N SER A 170 -6.06 5.92 6.83
CA SER A 170 -6.05 7.08 7.74
C SER A 170 -7.28 7.10 8.65
N LYS A 171 -8.48 6.79 8.11
CA LYS A 171 -9.71 6.69 8.92
C LYS A 171 -9.62 5.57 9.97
N GLN A 172 -9.10 4.40 9.58
CA GLN A 172 -8.92 3.27 10.50
C GLN A 172 -7.95 3.59 11.63
N GLN A 173 -6.82 4.25 11.33
CA GLN A 173 -5.86 4.71 12.35
C GLN A 173 -6.47 5.72 13.32
N PHE A 174 -7.25 6.69 12.81
CA PHE A 174 -7.97 7.65 13.65
C PHE A 174 -8.95 6.95 14.60
N MET A 175 -9.74 5.99 14.11
CA MET A 175 -10.66 5.20 14.94
C MET A 175 -9.94 4.31 15.98
N ALA A 176 -8.80 3.72 15.63
CA ALA A 176 -8.02 2.91 16.56
C ALA A 176 -7.38 3.75 17.69
N SER A 177 -6.96 4.98 17.38
CA SER A 177 -6.36 5.90 18.36
C SER A 177 -7.38 6.49 19.35
N SER A 178 -8.63 6.71 18.90
CA SER A 178 -9.70 7.28 19.73
C SER A 178 -10.35 6.29 20.70
N ASN A 179 -10.16 4.98 20.51
CA ASN A 179 -10.65 3.93 21.41
C ASN A 179 -9.76 3.65 22.64
N LYS A 180 -8.60 4.33 22.78
CA LYS A 180 -7.77 4.26 24.00
C LYS A 180 -8.36 5.14 25.11
N ARG A 181 -9.35 4.64 25.85
CA ARG A 181 -9.83 5.31 27.08
C ARG A 181 -8.72 5.31 28.15
N PRO A 182 -8.54 6.39 28.93
CA PRO A 182 -7.63 6.38 30.06
C PRO A 182 -8.19 5.45 31.16
N ILE A 183 -7.36 4.51 31.62
CA ILE A 183 -7.66 3.66 32.78
C ILE A 183 -7.76 4.58 34.00
N LEU A 184 -8.99 4.85 34.44
CA LEU A 184 -9.25 5.51 35.71
C LEU A 184 -8.82 4.55 36.82
N LYS A 185 -7.69 4.81 37.48
CA LYS A 185 -7.26 4.05 38.66
C LYS A 185 -8.31 4.26 39.76
N SER A 186 -9.03 3.21 40.13
CA SER A 186 -10.00 3.26 41.22
C SER A 186 -9.28 3.35 42.59
N PRO A 187 -9.84 4.05 43.59
CA PRO A 187 -9.20 4.20 44.89
C PRO A 187 -9.26 2.89 45.69
N THR A 188 -8.11 2.46 46.22
CA THR A 188 -7.97 1.27 47.07
C THR A 188 -8.65 1.49 48.43
N THR A 189 -9.66 0.70 48.76
CA THR A 189 -10.32 0.71 50.08
C THR A 189 -9.39 0.15 51.16
N ILE A 190 -9.04 0.99 52.13
CA ILE A 190 -8.34 0.62 53.37
C ILE A 190 -9.30 -0.22 54.23
N ARG A 191 -8.98 -1.51 54.42
CA ARG A 191 -9.75 -2.43 55.27
C ARG A 191 -9.38 -2.23 56.75
N ALA A 192 -10.25 -1.57 57.51
CA ALA A 192 -10.13 -1.45 58.96
C ALA A 192 -10.36 -2.81 59.66
N LYS A 193 -9.41 -3.23 60.51
CA LYS A 193 -9.56 -4.38 61.42
C LYS A 193 -10.42 -3.97 62.61
N LYS A 194 -11.54 -4.66 62.87
CA LYS A 194 -12.33 -4.51 64.10
C LYS A 194 -12.13 -5.73 65.00
N ALA A 195 -11.70 -5.48 66.24
CA ALA A 195 -11.40 -6.45 67.28
C ALA A 195 -12.67 -7.06 67.90
N GLN A 196 -12.61 -8.36 68.18
CA GLN A 196 -13.66 -9.17 68.82
C GLN A 196 -13.45 -9.14 70.35
N LYS A 197 -14.42 -8.63 71.11
CA LYS A 197 -14.55 -8.87 72.56
C LYS A 197 -15.97 -9.36 72.82
N GLN A 198 -16.16 -10.65 73.04
CA GLN A 198 -17.36 -11.20 73.68
C GLN A 198 -17.06 -11.42 75.16
N LYS A 199 -17.83 -10.74 76.01
CA LYS A 199 -17.88 -10.92 77.46
C LYS A 199 -18.78 -12.11 77.79
N PHE A 200 -18.28 -13.03 78.61
CA PHE A 200 -19.10 -13.96 79.39
C PHE A 200 -19.67 -13.25 80.61
N GLY A 201 -20.91 -13.58 80.97
CA GLY A 201 -21.53 -13.17 82.23
C GLY A 201 -23.05 -13.06 82.12
N ARG A 202 -23.76 -14.14 82.45
CA ARG A 202 -25.17 -14.09 82.87
C ARG A 202 -25.23 -14.57 84.33
N ALA A 203 -26.01 -13.83 85.10
CA ALA A 203 -26.45 -14.12 86.46
C ALA A 203 -27.28 -15.41 86.51
#